data_AF-A0A1X6P5L6-F1
#
_entry.id   AF-A0A1X6P5L6-F1
#
_cell.length_a   1.000
_cell.length_b   1.000
_cell.length_c   1.000
_cell.angle_alpha   90.00
_cell.angle_beta   90.00
_cell.angle_gamma   90.00
#
_symmetry.space_group_name_H-M   'P 1'
#
loop_
_entity.id
_entity.type
_entity.pdbx_description
1 polymer ?
#
loop_
_entity_poly.entity_id
_entity_poly.type
_entity_poly.pdbx_seq_one_letter_code
_entity_poly.pdbx_strand_id
1 'polypeptide(L)'
;MTIVDADSVARVFSKDTCDADTFAAVQCNLGTWGVIYDITLQLRPVANMAVENHFRPQGDFFATSTDDTVAVEKKLARLRHVIEGSTGTELFWMPFNRYYQTVAAGDAWTPAADDLWLRVFHNTTEEVTHGAPTVRAALTGMQRWQMLLSDFIHRNILSVHPMLVPAFYSLGFHTIKLFPQRMVERVPHAIHYQAHIDAFKVVSFEVAVPLTTTDSWAAFSAMWTTVTSRVAAEHADGRCPLTLAMEARFVRSSSALLAPSYAPDEVRPDVHHAYVEILSSASTPDWPAFRDAVAAEWLAVPGARIHWSKQFPTGATAGVAASFGGNVERFKATRAAAGVDAPNMFVNNWLAGALAMPEAIRATGAVRRDGAPVALARMQAERGVASAAAWRRATTLFAWVVAVLVLVAALAGRR
;
A
#
# COMPACT_ATOMS: atom_id res chain seq x y z
N MET A 1 -11.44 -12.29 20.65
CA MET A 1 -10.93 -10.92 20.81
C MET A 1 -11.59 -10.35 22.04
N THR A 2 -10.81 -9.82 22.98
CA THR A 2 -11.35 -9.12 24.14
C THR A 2 -11.24 -7.61 23.90
N ILE A 3 -12.36 -6.91 24.07
CA ILE A 3 -12.44 -5.45 23.90
C ILE A 3 -12.89 -4.84 25.23
N VAL A 4 -12.17 -3.82 25.69
CA VAL A 4 -12.59 -2.96 26.80
C VAL A 4 -13.47 -1.85 26.23
N ASP A 5 -14.74 -1.85 26.63
CA ASP A 5 -15.79 -1.00 26.12
C ASP A 5 -15.86 0.36 26.84
N ALA A 6 -16.85 1.20 26.52
CA ALA A 6 -16.97 2.55 27.09
C ALA A 6 -17.34 2.54 28.58
N ASP A 7 -17.92 1.45 29.07
CA ASP A 7 -18.27 1.24 30.47
C ASP A 7 -17.12 0.58 31.25
N SER A 8 -15.92 0.51 30.63
CA SER A 8 -14.73 -0.17 31.18
C SER A 8 -14.94 -1.68 31.41
N VAL A 9 -15.87 -2.29 30.69
CA VAL A 9 -16.15 -3.73 30.77
C VAL A 9 -15.35 -4.45 29.69
N ALA A 10 -14.60 -5.49 30.08
CA ALA A 10 -13.94 -6.39 29.16
C ALA A 10 -14.96 -7.39 28.60
N ARG A 11 -15.22 -7.32 27.29
CA ARG A 11 -16.14 -8.23 26.58
C ARG A 11 -15.37 -9.13 25.64
N VAL A 12 -15.73 -10.41 25.65
CA VAL A 12 -15.13 -11.43 24.79
C VAL A 12 -16.02 -11.64 23.57
N PHE A 13 -15.47 -11.37 22.39
CA PHE A 13 -16.10 -11.65 21.10
C PHE A 13 -15.36 -12.79 20.41
N SER A 14 -16.09 -13.84 20.03
CA SER A 14 -15.53 -15.01 19.36
C SER A 14 -16.47 -15.52 18.28
N LYS A 15 -15.92 -16.24 17.30
CA LYS A 15 -16.70 -16.85 16.23
C LYS A 15 -17.72 -17.86 16.75
N ASP A 16 -17.40 -18.52 17.87
CA ASP A 16 -18.20 -19.62 18.42
C ASP A 16 -19.33 -19.13 19.35
N THR A 17 -19.20 -17.91 19.88
CA THR A 17 -20.12 -17.36 20.89
C THR A 17 -20.95 -16.19 20.39
N CYS A 18 -20.53 -15.53 19.32
CA CYS A 18 -21.26 -14.43 18.71
C CYS A 18 -22.10 -14.93 17.53
N ASP A 19 -23.21 -14.25 17.26
CA ASP A 19 -23.85 -14.38 15.95
C ASP A 19 -22.92 -13.87 14.84
N ALA A 20 -23.23 -14.26 13.60
CA ALA A 20 -22.41 -13.96 12.43
C ALA A 20 -22.18 -12.45 12.22
N ASP A 21 -23.21 -11.62 12.43
CA ASP A 21 -23.11 -10.17 12.22
C ASP A 21 -22.29 -9.49 13.33
N THR A 22 -22.46 -9.92 14.58
CA THR A 22 -21.64 -9.46 15.71
C THR A 22 -20.17 -9.75 15.49
N PHE A 23 -19.81 -11.00 15.13
CA PHE A 23 -18.41 -11.31 14.90
C PHE A 23 -17.86 -10.58 13.66
N ALA A 24 -18.64 -10.50 12.58
CA ALA A 24 -18.25 -9.77 11.37
C ALA A 24 -18.00 -8.27 11.61
N ALA A 25 -18.80 -7.62 12.45
CA ALA A 25 -18.60 -6.22 12.83
C ALA A 25 -17.32 -6.04 13.66
N VAL A 26 -17.06 -6.94 14.62
CA VAL A 26 -15.90 -6.86 15.52
C VAL A 26 -14.59 -7.06 14.78
N GLN A 27 -14.54 -7.93 13.77
CA GLN A 27 -13.31 -8.25 13.03
C GLN A 27 -12.66 -7.02 12.37
N CYS A 28 -13.46 -6.04 11.93
CA CYS A 28 -12.97 -4.77 11.38
C CYS A 28 -13.79 -3.62 11.98
N ASN A 29 -13.47 -3.24 13.22
CA ASN A 29 -14.24 -2.25 13.98
C ASN A 29 -13.67 -0.82 13.99
N LEU A 30 -12.47 -0.63 13.40
CA LEU A 30 -11.78 0.67 13.32
C LEU A 30 -11.55 1.35 14.68
N GLY A 31 -11.53 0.58 15.77
CA GLY A 31 -11.44 1.08 17.15
C GLY A 31 -12.74 1.64 17.73
N THR A 32 -13.84 1.66 16.98
CA THR A 32 -15.12 2.26 17.42
C THR A 32 -15.88 1.45 18.46
N TRP A 33 -15.46 0.21 18.71
CA TRP A 33 -16.07 -0.67 19.73
C TRP A 33 -15.37 -0.57 21.09
N GLY A 34 -14.19 0.06 21.13
CA GLY A 34 -13.34 0.11 22.31
C GLY A 34 -11.89 -0.25 22.02
N VAL A 35 -11.13 -0.48 23.09
CA VAL A 35 -9.72 -0.84 23.01
C VAL A 35 -9.59 -2.36 22.96
N ILE A 36 -9.00 -2.88 21.88
CA ILE A 36 -8.66 -4.30 21.78
C ILE A 36 -7.56 -4.59 22.82
N TYR A 37 -7.90 -5.34 23.87
CA TYR A 37 -6.99 -5.72 24.94
C TYR A 37 -6.19 -6.96 24.56
N ASP A 38 -6.85 -7.96 23.97
CA ASP A 38 -6.22 -9.16 23.46
C ASP A 38 -6.91 -9.71 22.20
N ILE A 39 -6.15 -10.49 21.43
CA ILE A 39 -6.63 -11.18 20.25
C ILE A 39 -6.06 -12.60 20.21
N THR A 40 -6.93 -13.57 19.92
CA THR A 40 -6.54 -14.95 19.61
C THR A 40 -6.67 -15.15 18.11
N LEU A 41 -5.58 -15.56 17.46
CA LEU A 41 -5.51 -15.81 16.02
C LEU A 41 -5.37 -17.30 15.74
N GLN A 42 -6.05 -17.80 14.71
CA GLN A 42 -5.86 -19.16 14.23
C GLN A 42 -4.50 -19.28 13.52
N LEU A 43 -3.67 -20.23 13.96
CA LEU A 43 -2.39 -20.51 13.33
C LEU A 43 -2.50 -21.68 12.34
N ARG A 44 -1.70 -21.61 11.27
CA ARG A 44 -1.44 -22.71 10.35
C ARG A 44 0.03 -23.13 10.49
N PRO A 45 0.40 -24.40 10.22
CA PRO A 45 1.80 -24.80 10.16
C PRO A 45 2.60 -23.88 9.23
N VAL A 46 3.80 -23.48 9.66
CA VAL A 46 4.66 -22.62 8.84
C VAL A 46 5.12 -23.42 7.62
N ALA A 47 4.78 -22.94 6.43
CA ALA A 47 5.23 -23.49 5.17
C ALA A 47 6.50 -22.78 4.68
N ASN A 48 7.25 -23.46 3.81
CA ASN A 48 8.20 -22.80 2.93
C ASN A 48 7.44 -22.25 1.72
N MET A 49 7.91 -21.13 1.21
CA MET A 49 7.30 -20.41 0.11
C MET A 49 8.38 -20.12 -0.92
N ALA A 50 8.16 -20.62 -2.12
CA ALA A 50 8.89 -20.23 -3.29
C ALA A 50 8.39 -18.87 -3.76
N VAL A 51 9.31 -17.92 -3.92
CA VAL A 51 9.05 -16.58 -4.43
C VAL A 51 9.75 -16.46 -5.78
N GLU A 52 8.98 -16.18 -6.81
CA GLU A 52 9.46 -15.95 -8.17
C GLU A 52 9.29 -14.48 -8.54
N ASN A 53 10.39 -13.84 -8.94
CA ASN A 53 10.42 -12.45 -9.38
C ASN A 53 10.49 -12.41 -10.90
N HIS A 54 9.41 -11.98 -11.55
CA HIS A 54 9.33 -11.83 -12.99
C HIS A 54 9.38 -10.34 -13.36
N PHE A 55 10.18 -9.99 -14.35
CA PHE A 55 10.27 -8.64 -14.91
C PHE A 55 9.84 -8.66 -16.37
N ARG A 56 8.71 -8.03 -16.68
CA ARG A 56 8.08 -8.11 -18.01
C ARG A 56 7.47 -6.77 -18.41
N PRO A 57 7.50 -6.37 -19.70
CA PRO A 57 6.84 -5.15 -20.13
C PRO A 57 5.38 -5.06 -19.69
N GLN A 58 4.94 -3.89 -19.24
CA GLN A 58 3.56 -3.66 -18.84
C GLN A 58 2.58 -3.93 -19.98
N GLY A 59 2.99 -3.62 -21.21
CA GLY A 59 2.24 -3.93 -22.42
C GLY A 59 1.94 -5.42 -22.62
N ASP A 60 2.57 -6.35 -21.89
CA ASP A 60 2.25 -7.78 -21.96
C ASP A 60 1.00 -8.18 -21.14
N PHE A 61 0.52 -7.30 -20.26
CA PHE A 61 -0.55 -7.59 -19.30
C PHE A 61 -1.70 -6.59 -19.35
N PHE A 62 -1.43 -5.35 -19.75
CA PHE A 62 -2.43 -4.29 -19.80
C PHE A 62 -2.65 -3.79 -21.23
N ALA A 63 -3.82 -3.21 -21.45
CA ALA A 63 -4.21 -2.67 -22.74
C ALA A 63 -3.29 -1.50 -23.16
N THR A 64 -3.05 -1.42 -24.45
CA THR A 64 -2.32 -0.36 -25.15
C THR A 64 -3.21 0.21 -26.24
N SER A 65 -2.87 1.39 -26.76
CA SER A 65 -3.66 2.05 -27.81
C SER A 65 -3.75 1.26 -29.13
N THR A 66 -2.92 0.23 -29.30
CA THR A 66 -2.87 -0.60 -30.51
C THR A 66 -3.55 -1.96 -30.35
N ASP A 67 -4.02 -2.30 -29.15
CA ASP A 67 -4.69 -3.58 -28.93
C ASP A 67 -6.13 -3.57 -29.44
N ASP A 68 -6.53 -4.65 -30.10
CA ASP A 68 -7.94 -4.95 -30.34
C ASP A 68 -8.56 -5.68 -29.13
N THR A 69 -9.87 -5.91 -29.19
CA THR A 69 -10.62 -6.60 -28.12
C THR A 69 -10.03 -7.97 -27.79
N VAL A 70 -9.59 -8.72 -28.80
CA VAL A 70 -9.05 -10.09 -28.64
C VAL A 70 -7.70 -10.05 -27.90
N ALA A 71 -6.84 -9.09 -28.23
CA ALA A 71 -5.56 -8.88 -27.56
C ALA A 71 -5.77 -8.50 -26.08
N VAL A 72 -6.73 -7.61 -25.78
CA VAL A 72 -7.08 -7.24 -24.40
C VAL A 72 -7.57 -8.46 -23.61
N GLU A 73 -8.48 -9.24 -24.17
CA GLU A 73 -8.99 -10.47 -23.51
C GLU A 73 -7.86 -11.46 -23.22
N LYS A 74 -6.93 -11.66 -24.15
CA LYS A 74 -5.78 -12.56 -23.96
C LYS A 74 -4.85 -12.10 -22.84
N LYS A 75 -4.61 -10.78 -22.74
CA LYS A 75 -3.78 -10.19 -21.68
C LYS A 75 -4.44 -10.34 -20.31
N LEU A 76 -5.75 -10.07 -20.21
CA LEU A 76 -6.54 -10.29 -19.00
C LEU A 76 -6.53 -11.77 -18.58
N ALA A 77 -6.72 -12.68 -19.53
CA ALA A 77 -6.67 -14.12 -19.26
C ALA A 77 -5.31 -14.57 -18.72
N ARG A 78 -4.21 -14.02 -19.26
CA ARG A 78 -2.85 -14.27 -18.76
C ARG A 78 -2.68 -13.78 -17.34
N LEU A 79 -3.09 -12.55 -17.05
CA LEU A 79 -2.98 -11.98 -15.70
C LEU A 79 -3.79 -12.80 -14.69
N ARG A 80 -5.03 -13.14 -15.05
CA ARG A 80 -5.91 -13.99 -14.25
C ARG A 80 -5.29 -15.35 -13.96
N HIS A 81 -4.72 -16.00 -14.98
CA HIS A 81 -4.06 -17.30 -14.83
C HIS A 81 -2.91 -17.26 -13.82
N VAL A 82 -2.07 -16.22 -13.85
CA VAL A 82 -0.99 -16.04 -12.89
C VAL A 82 -1.52 -15.88 -11.47
N ILE A 83 -2.56 -15.07 -11.29
CA ILE A 83 -3.12 -14.78 -9.95
C ILE A 83 -3.81 -16.01 -9.37
N GLU A 84 -4.73 -16.63 -10.12
CA GLU A 84 -5.51 -17.79 -9.67
C GLU A 84 -4.66 -19.07 -9.53
N GLY A 85 -3.55 -19.17 -10.28
CA GLY A 85 -2.62 -20.31 -10.22
C GLY A 85 -1.58 -20.25 -9.10
N SER A 86 -1.58 -19.19 -8.29
CA SER A 86 -0.56 -18.94 -7.26
C SER A 86 -1.15 -19.04 -5.83
N THR A 87 -0.27 -19.15 -4.83
CA THR A 87 -0.67 -18.97 -3.41
C THR A 87 -0.89 -17.49 -3.08
N GLY A 88 -0.18 -16.61 -3.79
CA GLY A 88 -0.32 -15.17 -3.71
C GLY A 88 0.46 -14.51 -4.85
N THR A 89 0.12 -13.27 -5.14
CA THR A 89 0.78 -12.46 -6.15
C THR A 89 0.83 -11.01 -5.69
N GLU A 90 1.97 -10.36 -5.93
CA GLU A 90 2.11 -8.91 -5.84
C GLU A 90 2.60 -8.39 -7.18
N LEU A 91 2.01 -7.29 -7.63
CA LEU A 91 2.34 -6.64 -8.90
C LEU A 91 2.79 -5.22 -8.63
N PHE A 92 3.98 -4.85 -9.09
CA PHE A 92 4.52 -3.51 -8.96
C PHE A 92 4.82 -2.90 -10.32
N TRP A 93 4.43 -1.65 -10.51
CA TRP A 93 4.95 -0.79 -11.57
C TRP A 93 5.59 0.44 -10.94
N MET A 94 6.88 0.62 -11.23
CA MET A 94 7.60 1.84 -10.89
C MET A 94 7.72 2.67 -12.16
N PRO A 95 7.17 3.90 -12.21
CA PRO A 95 7.12 4.65 -13.44
C PRO A 95 8.52 4.98 -13.94
N PHE A 96 8.68 5.04 -15.27
CA PHE A 96 9.90 5.42 -15.96
C PHE A 96 11.06 4.43 -15.82
N ASN A 97 10.80 3.19 -15.39
CA ASN A 97 11.87 2.22 -15.15
C ASN A 97 12.62 1.76 -16.42
N ARG A 98 12.08 2.08 -17.61
CA ARG A 98 12.77 1.90 -18.90
C ARG A 98 13.01 3.19 -19.69
N TYR A 99 12.82 4.35 -19.06
CA TYR A 99 12.88 5.66 -19.71
C TYR A 99 14.14 5.88 -20.53
N TYR A 100 15.33 5.71 -19.94
CA TYR A 100 16.58 5.96 -20.66
C TYR A 100 16.86 4.95 -21.77
N GLN A 101 16.48 3.68 -21.57
CA GLN A 101 16.63 2.67 -22.60
C GLN A 101 15.75 2.98 -23.82
N THR A 102 14.54 3.47 -23.59
CA THR A 102 13.64 3.90 -24.67
C THR A 102 14.18 5.14 -25.38
N VAL A 103 14.58 6.17 -24.64
CA VAL A 103 15.11 7.42 -25.22
C VAL A 103 16.43 7.18 -25.97
N ALA A 104 17.32 6.33 -25.45
CA ALA A 104 18.58 5.97 -26.11
C ALA A 104 18.36 5.19 -27.42
N ALA A 105 17.26 4.46 -27.54
CA ALA A 105 16.86 3.80 -28.78
C ALA A 105 16.26 4.76 -29.81
N GLY A 106 16.05 6.04 -29.46
CA GLY A 106 15.41 7.04 -30.31
C GLY A 106 13.88 7.05 -30.24
N ASP A 107 13.30 6.26 -29.33
CA ASP A 107 11.86 6.14 -29.16
C ASP A 107 11.32 7.10 -28.07
N ALA A 108 10.04 7.47 -28.19
CA ALA A 108 9.33 8.16 -27.12
C ALA A 108 8.99 7.17 -26.00
N TRP A 109 9.28 7.54 -24.74
CA TRP A 109 8.87 6.72 -23.60
C TRP A 109 7.35 6.63 -23.50
N THR A 110 6.86 5.42 -23.25
CA THR A 110 5.46 5.16 -22.90
C THR A 110 5.41 4.23 -21.69
N PRO A 111 4.37 4.31 -20.84
CA PRO A 111 4.23 3.40 -19.70
C PRO A 111 4.19 1.92 -20.09
N ALA A 112 3.70 1.59 -21.30
CA ALA A 112 3.65 0.23 -21.80
C ALA A 112 5.05 -0.40 -21.97
N ALA A 113 6.07 0.43 -22.18
CA ALA A 113 7.45 0.01 -22.33
C ALA A 113 8.17 -0.25 -21.00
N ASP A 114 7.66 0.26 -19.87
CA ASP A 114 8.20 -0.05 -18.55
C ASP A 114 7.97 -1.52 -18.19
N ASP A 115 8.88 -2.09 -17.41
CA ASP A 115 8.70 -3.43 -16.89
C ASP A 115 7.85 -3.40 -15.60
N LEU A 116 6.91 -4.34 -15.50
CA LEU A 116 6.29 -4.76 -14.26
C LEU A 116 7.26 -5.64 -13.47
N TRP A 117 7.30 -5.46 -12.16
CA TRP A 117 7.86 -6.43 -11.24
C TRP A 117 6.72 -7.25 -10.64
N LEU A 118 6.62 -8.50 -11.08
CA LEU A 118 5.61 -9.46 -10.65
C LEU A 118 6.25 -10.45 -9.69
N ARG A 119 5.79 -10.47 -8.44
CA ARG A 119 6.20 -11.44 -7.41
C ARG A 119 5.13 -12.50 -7.30
N VAL A 120 5.47 -13.74 -7.59
CA VAL A 120 4.55 -14.88 -7.53
C VAL A 120 4.98 -15.82 -6.42
N PHE A 121 4.03 -16.24 -5.60
CA PHE A 121 4.28 -17.04 -4.41
C PHE A 121 3.64 -18.42 -4.55
N HIS A 122 4.41 -19.46 -4.22
CA HIS A 122 3.92 -20.84 -4.18
C HIS A 122 4.34 -21.53 -2.89
N ASN A 123 3.40 -22.18 -2.21
CA ASN A 123 3.77 -23.12 -1.15
C ASN A 123 4.69 -24.21 -1.73
N THR A 124 5.76 -24.53 -1.03
CA THR A 124 6.73 -25.56 -1.44
C THR A 124 7.25 -26.36 -0.23
N THR A 125 7.77 -27.56 -0.51
CA THR A 125 8.51 -28.38 0.45
C THR A 125 10.04 -28.24 0.29
N GLU A 126 10.51 -27.46 -0.68
CA GLU A 126 11.93 -27.17 -0.90
C GLU A 126 12.58 -26.50 0.32
N GLU A 127 13.89 -26.67 0.48
CA GLU A 127 14.66 -26.04 1.55
C GLU A 127 14.86 -24.53 1.31
N VAL A 128 15.00 -23.77 2.40
CA VAL A 128 15.20 -22.31 2.36
C VAL A 128 16.56 -21.97 1.72
N THR A 129 16.54 -21.07 0.74
CA THR A 129 17.71 -20.68 -0.04
C THR A 129 18.69 -19.78 0.75
N HIS A 130 18.19 -18.83 1.55
CA HIS A 130 19.04 -17.91 2.33
C HIS A 130 18.90 -18.15 3.83
N GLY A 131 19.64 -19.15 4.34
CA GLY A 131 19.64 -19.51 5.75
C GLY A 131 20.63 -18.73 6.63
N ALA A 132 21.67 -18.10 6.05
CA ALA A 132 22.77 -17.52 6.83
C ALA A 132 22.40 -16.17 7.47
N PRO A 133 22.37 -16.03 8.81
CA PRO A 133 21.99 -14.79 9.50
C PRO A 133 22.85 -13.58 9.13
N THR A 134 24.13 -13.80 8.83
CA THR A 134 25.11 -12.75 8.47
C THR A 134 24.78 -12.08 7.15
N VAL A 135 24.41 -12.87 6.12
CA VAL A 135 23.99 -12.35 4.82
C VAL A 135 22.73 -11.50 4.98
N ARG A 136 21.77 -11.98 5.78
CA ARG A 136 20.53 -11.24 6.04
C ARG A 136 20.78 -9.92 6.76
N ALA A 137 21.62 -9.91 7.79
CA ALA A 137 21.97 -8.69 8.50
C ALA A 137 22.63 -7.64 7.59
N ALA A 138 23.52 -8.07 6.69
CA ALA A 138 24.15 -7.18 5.72
C ALA A 138 23.12 -6.58 4.74
N LEU A 139 22.22 -7.41 4.20
CA LEU A 139 21.14 -6.94 3.31
C LEU A 139 20.21 -5.96 4.02
N THR A 140 19.81 -6.23 5.25
CA THR A 140 19.00 -5.32 6.07
C THR A 140 19.71 -3.98 6.30
N GLY A 141 21.01 -4.00 6.60
CA GLY A 141 21.81 -2.78 6.74
C GLY A 141 21.87 -1.96 5.46
N MET A 142 22.10 -2.62 4.31
CA MET A 142 22.11 -1.98 2.99
C MET A 142 20.75 -1.37 2.64
N GLN A 143 19.65 -2.09 2.87
CA GLN A 143 18.29 -1.59 2.65
C GLN A 143 18.02 -0.33 3.49
N ARG A 144 18.42 -0.30 4.77
CA ARG A 144 18.27 0.88 5.62
C ARG A 144 18.93 2.12 5.00
N TRP A 145 20.17 1.97 4.55
CA TRP A 145 20.91 3.05 3.92
C TRP A 145 20.27 3.50 2.61
N GLN A 146 19.83 2.54 1.80
CA GLN A 146 19.09 2.84 0.58
C GLN A 146 17.81 3.63 0.88
N MET A 147 17.02 3.25 1.88
CA MET A 147 15.80 3.98 2.25
C MET A 147 16.10 5.40 2.71
N LEU A 148 17.12 5.60 3.54
CA LEU A 148 17.55 6.93 3.99
C LEU A 148 18.06 7.82 2.85
N LEU A 149 18.83 7.25 1.92
CA LEU A 149 19.34 7.97 0.76
C LEU A 149 18.20 8.33 -0.20
N SER A 150 17.30 7.39 -0.50
CA SER A 150 16.10 7.64 -1.31
C SER A 150 15.26 8.76 -0.71
N ASP A 151 15.02 8.72 0.60
CA ASP A 151 14.27 9.76 1.30
C ASP A 151 14.96 11.12 1.23
N PHE A 152 16.29 11.17 1.37
CA PHE A 152 17.04 12.41 1.17
C PHE A 152 16.90 12.95 -0.27
N ILE A 153 17.08 12.09 -1.28
CA ILE A 153 17.00 12.46 -2.69
C ILE A 153 15.60 12.98 -3.04
N HIS A 154 14.55 12.29 -2.60
CA HIS A 154 13.17 12.73 -2.84
C HIS A 154 12.89 14.10 -2.21
N ARG A 155 13.26 14.27 -0.94
CA ARG A 155 12.96 15.51 -0.20
C ARG A 155 13.72 16.73 -0.70
N ASN A 156 14.96 16.56 -1.14
CA ASN A 156 15.87 17.68 -1.42
C ASN A 156 16.16 17.88 -2.91
N ILE A 157 15.95 16.87 -3.75
CA ILE A 157 16.29 16.92 -5.18
C ILE A 157 15.03 16.76 -6.02
N LEU A 158 14.32 15.64 -5.89
CA LEU A 158 13.18 15.33 -6.79
C LEU A 158 11.96 16.21 -6.52
N SER A 159 11.77 16.69 -5.29
CA SER A 159 10.72 17.66 -4.94
C SER A 159 10.90 19.03 -5.62
N VAL A 160 12.14 19.40 -5.94
CA VAL A 160 12.50 20.68 -6.60
C VAL A 160 12.72 20.49 -8.10
N HIS A 161 13.19 19.31 -8.50
CA HIS A 161 13.52 18.94 -9.87
C HIS A 161 12.77 17.64 -10.27
N PRO A 162 11.44 17.69 -10.43
CA PRO A 162 10.63 16.50 -10.71
C PRO A 162 11.04 15.79 -12.01
N MET A 163 11.61 16.51 -12.98
CA MET A 163 12.10 15.92 -14.23
C MET A 163 13.33 15.01 -14.07
N LEU A 164 13.91 14.92 -12.86
CA LEU A 164 14.92 13.91 -12.53
C LEU A 164 14.31 12.58 -12.05
N VAL A 165 13.01 12.51 -11.79
CA VAL A 165 12.30 11.28 -11.37
C VAL A 165 12.51 10.16 -12.39
N PRO A 166 12.36 10.36 -13.72
CA PRO A 166 12.61 9.29 -14.69
C PRO A 166 14.01 8.71 -14.60
N ALA A 167 15.00 9.56 -14.38
CA ALA A 167 16.39 9.14 -14.27
C ALA A 167 16.64 8.29 -13.02
N PHE A 168 16.11 8.77 -11.89
CA PHE A 168 16.23 8.09 -10.62
C PHE A 168 15.58 6.70 -10.65
N TYR A 169 14.37 6.58 -11.21
CA TYR A 169 13.65 5.30 -11.28
C TYR A 169 14.21 4.35 -12.34
N SER A 170 14.60 4.86 -13.50
CA SER A 170 15.29 4.05 -14.51
C SER A 170 16.54 3.39 -13.92
N LEU A 171 17.38 4.13 -13.20
CA LEU A 171 18.57 3.57 -12.54
C LEU A 171 18.21 2.66 -11.36
N GLY A 172 17.35 3.13 -10.45
CA GLY A 172 16.98 2.40 -9.25
C GLY A 172 16.34 1.04 -9.54
N PHE A 173 15.51 0.95 -10.57
CA PHE A 173 14.85 -0.31 -10.93
C PHE A 173 15.82 -1.39 -11.42
N HIS A 174 16.97 -1.02 -11.99
CA HIS A 174 18.01 -2.01 -12.31
C HIS A 174 18.51 -2.74 -11.06
N THR A 175 18.59 -2.06 -9.92
CA THR A 175 18.98 -2.71 -8.66
C THR A 175 17.92 -3.69 -8.16
N ILE A 176 16.65 -3.47 -8.48
CA ILE A 176 15.55 -4.40 -8.16
C ILE A 176 15.64 -5.65 -9.05
N LYS A 177 16.06 -5.51 -10.31
CA LYS A 177 16.29 -6.66 -11.20
C LYS A 177 17.44 -7.57 -10.74
N LEU A 178 18.28 -7.12 -9.80
CA LEU A 178 19.30 -7.95 -9.18
C LEU A 178 18.75 -8.89 -8.11
N PHE A 179 17.48 -8.75 -7.72
CA PHE A 179 16.84 -9.75 -6.85
C PHE A 179 16.88 -11.13 -7.52
N PRO A 180 17.11 -12.21 -6.75
CA PRO A 180 17.06 -13.56 -7.28
C PRO A 180 15.72 -13.80 -7.99
N GLN A 181 15.79 -14.31 -9.23
CA GLN A 181 14.59 -14.65 -10.02
C GLN A 181 13.72 -15.68 -9.29
N ARG A 182 14.35 -16.56 -8.51
CA ARG A 182 13.69 -17.52 -7.64
C ARG A 182 14.42 -17.61 -6.31
N MET A 183 13.67 -17.68 -5.22
CA MET A 183 14.18 -18.00 -3.89
C MET A 183 13.13 -18.78 -3.10
N VAL A 184 13.57 -19.60 -2.16
CA VAL A 184 12.71 -20.28 -1.19
C VAL A 184 12.97 -19.69 0.19
N GLU A 185 11.90 -19.23 0.85
CA GLU A 185 11.95 -18.61 2.17
C GLU A 185 10.83 -19.16 3.05
N ARG A 186 10.94 -19.00 4.37
CA ARG A 186 9.77 -19.21 5.24
C ARG A 186 8.75 -18.12 4.98
N VAL A 187 7.47 -18.45 5.07
CA VAL A 187 6.35 -17.49 4.80
C VAL A 187 6.57 -16.09 5.40
N PRO A 188 6.96 -15.92 6.69
CA PRO A 188 7.18 -14.58 7.24
C PRO A 188 8.27 -13.77 6.51
N HIS A 189 9.35 -14.39 6.07
CA HIS A 189 10.44 -13.69 5.36
C HIS A 189 10.11 -13.44 3.89
N ALA A 190 9.35 -14.34 3.26
CA ALA A 190 8.88 -14.16 1.89
C ALA A 190 7.94 -12.93 1.78
N ILE A 191 7.07 -12.74 2.79
CA ILE A 191 6.12 -11.61 2.88
C ILE A 191 6.81 -10.34 3.40
N HIS A 192 7.65 -10.42 4.43
CA HIS A 192 8.37 -9.27 5.00
C HIS A 192 9.77 -9.10 4.39
N TYR A 193 9.83 -8.91 3.08
CA TYR A 193 11.08 -8.82 2.31
C TYR A 193 11.74 -7.44 2.31
N GLN A 194 11.02 -6.40 2.75
CA GLN A 194 11.52 -5.03 2.87
C GLN A 194 11.82 -4.72 4.34
N ALA A 195 13.07 -4.42 4.66
CA ALA A 195 13.43 -3.88 5.96
C ALA A 195 13.47 -2.35 5.92
N HIS A 196 13.17 -1.72 7.07
CA HIS A 196 13.28 -0.27 7.26
C HIS A 196 12.47 0.59 6.28
N ILE A 197 11.37 0.06 5.75
CA ILE A 197 10.48 0.79 4.84
C ILE A 197 9.96 2.10 5.46
N ASP A 198 9.88 2.15 6.79
CA ASP A 198 9.47 3.32 7.58
C ASP A 198 10.47 4.49 7.55
N ALA A 199 11.71 4.24 7.12
CA ALA A 199 12.75 5.26 6.96
C ALA A 199 12.51 6.16 5.75
N PHE A 200 11.77 5.70 4.74
CA PHE A 200 11.34 6.51 3.60
C PHE A 200 9.88 6.92 3.78
N LYS A 201 9.61 8.23 3.86
CA LYS A 201 8.24 8.71 4.08
C LYS A 201 7.45 8.67 2.77
N VAL A 202 6.48 7.77 2.74
CA VAL A 202 5.61 7.50 1.60
C VAL A 202 4.18 7.90 1.97
N VAL A 203 3.49 8.46 0.98
CA VAL A 203 2.05 8.71 1.00
C VAL A 203 1.42 7.78 -0.02
N SER A 204 0.23 7.28 0.29
CA SER A 204 -0.46 6.36 -0.61
C SER A 204 -1.97 6.39 -0.49
N PHE A 205 -2.62 6.01 -1.59
CA PHE A 205 -4.07 5.84 -1.70
C PHE A 205 -4.32 4.46 -2.31
N GLU A 206 -5.26 3.73 -1.71
CA GLU A 206 -5.56 2.36 -2.11
C GLU A 206 -7.07 2.10 -2.06
N VAL A 207 -7.55 1.35 -3.03
CA VAL A 207 -8.90 0.79 -3.03
C VAL A 207 -8.83 -0.72 -3.21
N ALA A 208 -9.79 -1.43 -2.64
CA ALA A 208 -10.07 -2.81 -2.97
C ALA A 208 -11.20 -2.88 -3.99
N VAL A 209 -11.02 -3.65 -5.06
CA VAL A 209 -12.08 -3.95 -6.05
C VAL A 209 -12.31 -5.45 -6.13
N PRO A 210 -13.56 -5.91 -6.22
CA PRO A 210 -13.87 -7.32 -6.39
C PRO A 210 -13.45 -7.78 -7.79
N LEU A 211 -12.97 -9.03 -7.91
CA LEU A 211 -12.61 -9.69 -9.16
C LEU A 211 -13.46 -10.95 -9.31
N THR A 212 -14.69 -10.79 -9.80
CA THR A 212 -15.72 -11.85 -9.86
C THR A 212 -16.20 -12.17 -11.25
N THR A 213 -16.23 -11.18 -12.14
CA THR A 213 -16.71 -11.28 -13.51
C THR A 213 -15.66 -10.77 -14.49
N THR A 214 -15.80 -11.11 -15.77
CA THR A 214 -14.99 -10.52 -16.86
C THR A 214 -14.99 -8.99 -16.80
N ASP A 215 -16.16 -8.38 -16.53
CA ASP A 215 -16.30 -6.92 -16.41
C ASP A 215 -15.48 -6.36 -15.25
N SER A 216 -15.43 -7.04 -14.10
CA SER A 216 -14.63 -6.60 -12.96
C SER A 216 -13.12 -6.70 -13.20
N TRP A 217 -12.67 -7.69 -13.98
CA TRP A 217 -11.29 -7.80 -14.44
C TRP A 217 -10.93 -6.70 -15.45
N ALA A 218 -11.85 -6.39 -16.37
CA ALA A 218 -11.70 -5.27 -17.29
C ALA A 218 -11.64 -3.93 -16.55
N ALA A 219 -12.47 -3.74 -15.51
CA ALA A 219 -12.45 -2.56 -14.66
C ALA A 219 -11.12 -2.41 -13.91
N PHE A 220 -10.57 -3.48 -13.34
CA PHE A 220 -9.23 -3.46 -12.74
C PHE A 220 -8.15 -3.05 -13.75
N SER A 221 -8.18 -3.59 -14.97
CA SER A 221 -7.23 -3.21 -16.02
C SER A 221 -7.39 -1.75 -16.47
N ALA A 222 -8.62 -1.26 -16.54
CA ALA A 222 -8.90 0.14 -16.81
C ALA A 222 -8.35 1.05 -15.71
N MET A 223 -8.52 0.69 -14.43
CA MET A 223 -7.95 1.44 -13.29
C MET A 223 -6.43 1.58 -13.39
N TRP A 224 -5.74 0.49 -13.74
CA TRP A 224 -4.29 0.48 -13.95
C TRP A 224 -3.88 1.38 -15.12
N THR A 225 -4.62 1.28 -16.23
CA THR A 225 -4.38 2.05 -17.45
C THR A 225 -4.65 3.55 -17.24
N THR A 226 -5.66 3.92 -16.45
CA THR A 226 -5.95 5.30 -16.02
C THR A 226 -4.73 5.93 -15.36
N VAL A 227 -4.15 5.26 -14.36
CA VAL A 227 -3.00 5.83 -13.62
C VAL A 227 -1.79 5.97 -14.53
N THR A 228 -1.48 4.94 -15.31
CA THR A 228 -0.30 4.96 -16.20
C THR A 228 -0.42 6.03 -17.27
N SER A 229 -1.61 6.20 -17.87
CA SER A 229 -1.90 7.26 -18.84
C SER A 229 -1.80 8.65 -18.22
N ARG A 230 -2.33 8.82 -17.00
CA ARG A 230 -2.23 10.08 -16.26
C ARG A 230 -0.78 10.44 -15.95
N VAL A 231 0.03 9.49 -15.48
CA VAL A 231 1.47 9.71 -15.26
C VAL A 231 2.17 10.17 -16.54
N ALA A 232 1.85 9.57 -17.69
CA ALA A 232 2.42 9.99 -18.96
C ALA A 232 2.01 11.41 -19.36
N ALA A 233 0.73 11.76 -19.20
CA ALA A 233 0.23 13.11 -19.48
C ALA A 233 0.88 14.16 -18.55
N GLU A 234 0.95 13.89 -17.25
CA GLU A 234 1.59 14.77 -16.26
C GLU A 234 3.09 14.96 -16.58
N HIS A 235 3.77 13.90 -17.01
CA HIS A 235 5.17 13.98 -17.42
C HIS A 235 5.37 14.86 -18.66
N ALA A 236 4.48 14.78 -19.65
CA ALA A 236 4.51 15.64 -20.82
C ALA A 236 4.37 17.13 -20.46
N ASP A 237 3.67 17.42 -19.36
CA ASP A 237 3.53 18.77 -18.80
C ASP A 237 4.66 19.16 -17.81
N GLY A 238 5.71 18.34 -17.68
CA GLY A 238 6.84 18.61 -16.80
C GLY A 238 6.62 18.28 -15.33
N ARG A 239 5.55 17.55 -14.99
CA ARG A 239 5.21 17.12 -13.62
C ARG A 239 5.44 15.63 -13.41
N CYS A 240 5.69 15.21 -12.17
CA CYS A 240 5.90 13.80 -11.81
C CYS A 240 5.21 13.49 -10.48
N PRO A 241 3.87 13.37 -10.44
CA PRO A 241 3.13 13.24 -9.18
C PRO A 241 3.22 11.85 -8.53
N LEU A 242 3.52 10.81 -9.31
CA LEU A 242 3.76 9.45 -8.84
C LEU A 242 5.26 9.18 -8.84
N THR A 243 5.91 9.30 -7.68
CA THR A 243 7.36 9.15 -7.53
C THR A 243 7.69 7.91 -6.70
N LEU A 244 6.94 6.81 -6.83
CA LEU A 244 7.35 5.55 -6.22
C LEU A 244 6.88 4.34 -7.01
N ALA A 245 5.62 3.97 -6.86
CA ALA A 245 5.06 2.79 -7.48
C ALA A 245 3.53 2.87 -7.56
N MET A 246 2.97 2.12 -8.49
CA MET A 246 1.64 1.55 -8.36
C MET A 246 1.80 0.07 -8.02
N GLU A 247 1.01 -0.41 -7.06
CA GLU A 247 1.03 -1.79 -6.58
C GLU A 247 -0.36 -2.40 -6.71
N ALA A 248 -0.44 -3.70 -6.99
CA ALA A 248 -1.64 -4.48 -6.79
C ALA A 248 -1.34 -5.77 -6.00
N ARG A 249 -2.22 -6.05 -5.02
CA ARG A 249 -2.22 -7.28 -4.22
C ARG A 249 -3.54 -7.98 -4.34
N PHE A 250 -3.51 -9.30 -4.43
CA PHE A 250 -4.71 -10.10 -4.64
C PHE A 250 -4.98 -10.96 -3.42
N VAL A 251 -6.13 -10.74 -2.79
CA VAL A 251 -6.51 -11.45 -1.56
C VAL A 251 -7.89 -12.08 -1.70
N ARG A 252 -8.15 -13.11 -0.91
CA ARG A 252 -9.51 -13.65 -0.77
C ARG A 252 -10.38 -12.67 0.03
N SER A 253 -11.67 -12.81 -0.17
CA SER A 253 -12.67 -11.99 0.51
C SER A 253 -12.74 -12.24 2.02
N SER A 254 -13.11 -11.19 2.74
CA SER A 254 -13.31 -11.17 4.20
C SER A 254 -14.79 -11.28 4.55
N SER A 255 -15.09 -11.81 5.73
CA SER A 255 -16.42 -11.76 6.36
C SER A 255 -16.70 -10.43 7.07
N ALA A 256 -15.67 -9.63 7.36
CA ALA A 256 -15.82 -8.48 8.22
C ALA A 256 -16.58 -7.34 7.51
N LEU A 257 -17.63 -6.80 8.13
CA LEU A 257 -18.58 -5.88 7.48
C LEU A 257 -17.91 -4.65 6.87
N LEU A 258 -16.92 -4.10 7.57
CA LEU A 258 -16.15 -2.93 7.12
C LEU A 258 -14.84 -3.31 6.43
N ALA A 259 -14.54 -4.58 6.15
CA ALA A 259 -13.37 -4.89 5.34
C ALA A 259 -13.57 -4.37 3.90
N PRO A 260 -12.58 -3.69 3.29
CA PRO A 260 -12.65 -3.31 1.88
C PRO A 260 -12.89 -4.52 0.96
N SER A 261 -12.35 -5.69 1.34
CA SER A 261 -12.58 -6.97 0.67
C SER A 261 -13.78 -7.77 1.20
N TYR A 262 -14.78 -7.14 1.79
CA TYR A 262 -15.99 -7.84 2.23
C TYR A 262 -16.71 -8.52 1.06
N ALA A 263 -17.05 -9.79 1.23
CA ALA A 263 -18.04 -10.49 0.41
C ALA A 263 -18.96 -11.32 1.32
N PRO A 264 -20.25 -11.45 0.97
CA PRO A 264 -21.17 -12.26 1.76
C PRO A 264 -20.84 -13.75 1.63
N ASP A 265 -21.19 -14.52 2.65
CA ASP A 265 -20.75 -15.92 2.85
C ASP A 265 -21.03 -16.82 1.65
N GLU A 266 -22.12 -16.58 0.92
CA GLU A 266 -22.59 -17.38 -0.21
C GLU A 266 -21.62 -17.35 -1.40
N VAL A 267 -20.90 -16.25 -1.59
CA VAL A 267 -19.97 -16.07 -2.72
C VAL A 267 -18.51 -15.92 -2.26
N ARG A 268 -18.28 -15.65 -0.98
CA ARG A 268 -16.94 -15.37 -0.40
C ARG A 268 -15.83 -16.36 -0.82
N PRO A 269 -16.06 -17.69 -0.89
CA PRO A 269 -15.00 -18.63 -1.27
C PRO A 269 -14.41 -18.38 -2.66
N ASP A 270 -15.21 -17.83 -3.57
CA ASP A 270 -14.89 -17.69 -4.99
C ASP A 270 -14.56 -16.24 -5.40
N VAL A 271 -14.64 -15.29 -4.47
CA VAL A 271 -14.34 -13.88 -4.73
C VAL A 271 -12.94 -13.51 -4.28
N HIS A 272 -12.12 -13.10 -5.26
CA HIS A 272 -10.87 -12.38 -5.01
C HIS A 272 -11.11 -10.87 -5.02
N HIS A 273 -10.27 -10.14 -4.32
CA HIS A 273 -10.20 -8.69 -4.41
C HIS A 273 -8.80 -8.26 -4.82
N ALA A 274 -8.72 -7.28 -5.72
CA ALA A 274 -7.50 -6.55 -6.02
C ALA A 274 -7.44 -5.32 -5.11
N TYR A 275 -6.45 -5.26 -4.24
CA TYR A 275 -6.07 -4.02 -3.56
C TYR A 275 -5.09 -3.29 -4.47
N VAL A 276 -5.51 -2.16 -5.04
CA VAL A 276 -4.73 -1.36 -6.00
C VAL A 276 -4.31 -0.08 -5.31
N GLU A 277 -3.01 0.15 -5.22
CA GLU A 277 -2.38 1.22 -4.44
C GLU A 277 -1.52 2.09 -5.36
N ILE A 278 -1.66 3.42 -5.26
CA ILE A 278 -0.68 4.37 -5.79
C ILE A 278 0.16 4.92 -4.63
N LEU A 279 1.46 4.97 -4.81
CA LEU A 279 2.43 5.42 -3.82
C LEU A 279 3.31 6.53 -4.39
N SER A 280 3.55 7.55 -3.57
CA SER A 280 4.48 8.64 -3.90
C SER A 280 5.26 9.03 -2.65
N SER A 281 6.36 9.77 -2.84
CA SER A 281 7.05 10.34 -1.68
C SER A 281 6.17 11.37 -0.98
N ALA A 282 6.22 11.42 0.35
CA ALA A 282 5.49 12.41 1.14
C ALA A 282 5.89 13.86 0.81
N SER A 283 7.04 14.07 0.14
CA SER A 283 7.50 15.38 -0.31
C SER A 283 7.12 15.74 -1.75
N THR A 284 6.35 14.89 -2.44
CA THR A 284 5.93 15.16 -3.83
C THR A 284 4.83 16.23 -3.85
N PRO A 285 5.07 17.43 -4.41
CA PRO A 285 4.12 18.55 -4.30
C PRO A 285 2.76 18.28 -4.94
N ASP A 286 2.76 17.67 -6.12
CA ASP A 286 1.56 17.44 -6.94
C ASP A 286 0.73 16.22 -6.49
N TRP A 287 1.17 15.52 -5.45
CA TRP A 287 0.54 14.29 -4.99
C TRP A 287 -0.95 14.45 -4.63
N PRO A 288 -1.38 15.46 -3.83
CA PRO A 288 -2.78 15.54 -3.41
C PRO A 288 -3.76 15.67 -4.58
N ALA A 289 -3.43 16.50 -5.58
CA ALA A 289 -4.26 16.70 -6.76
C ALA A 289 -4.32 15.44 -7.62
N PHE A 290 -3.17 14.79 -7.84
CA PHE A 290 -3.10 13.53 -8.57
C PHE A 290 -3.88 12.42 -7.87
N ARG A 291 -3.71 12.27 -6.56
CA ARG A 291 -4.45 11.32 -5.72
C ARG A 291 -5.95 11.53 -5.84
N ASP A 292 -6.43 12.77 -5.71
CA ASP A 292 -7.87 13.07 -5.75
C ASP A 292 -8.46 12.78 -7.13
N ALA A 293 -7.72 13.06 -8.21
CA ALA A 293 -8.14 12.70 -9.56
C ALA A 293 -8.22 11.17 -9.76
N VAL A 294 -7.21 10.42 -9.32
CA VAL A 294 -7.24 8.95 -9.37
C VAL A 294 -8.37 8.39 -8.51
N ALA A 295 -8.57 8.93 -7.30
CA ALA A 295 -9.63 8.49 -6.40
C ALA A 295 -11.02 8.69 -6.99
N ALA A 296 -11.28 9.80 -7.68
CA ALA A 296 -12.56 10.05 -8.33
C ALA A 296 -12.91 8.96 -9.36
N GLU A 297 -11.94 8.52 -10.15
CA GLU A 297 -12.14 7.44 -11.13
C GLU A 297 -12.26 6.07 -10.48
N TRP A 298 -11.35 5.76 -9.54
CA TRP A 298 -11.31 4.45 -8.88
C TRP A 298 -12.54 4.19 -8.01
N LEU A 299 -13.08 5.21 -7.34
CA LEU A 299 -14.28 5.07 -6.51
C LEU A 299 -15.58 5.04 -7.32
N ALA A 300 -15.52 5.38 -8.60
CA ALA A 300 -16.65 5.19 -9.52
C ALA A 300 -16.76 3.73 -10.00
N VAL A 301 -15.72 2.90 -9.80
CA VAL A 301 -15.76 1.48 -10.15
C VAL A 301 -16.75 0.74 -9.24
N PRO A 302 -17.73 0.00 -9.79
CA PRO A 302 -18.71 -0.72 -8.98
C PRO A 302 -18.05 -1.67 -7.96
N GLY A 303 -18.40 -1.48 -6.69
CA GLY A 303 -17.88 -2.29 -5.59
C GLY A 303 -16.48 -1.88 -5.10
N ALA A 304 -15.87 -0.82 -5.64
CA ALA A 304 -14.62 -0.29 -5.11
C ALA A 304 -14.79 0.26 -3.69
N ARG A 305 -13.87 -0.08 -2.79
CA ARG A 305 -13.87 0.36 -1.38
C ARG A 305 -12.51 0.88 -0.97
N ILE A 306 -12.47 2.03 -0.31
CA ILE A 306 -11.21 2.63 0.17
C ILE A 306 -10.60 1.74 1.26
N HIS A 307 -9.28 1.56 1.23
CA HIS A 307 -8.57 0.90 2.32
C HIS A 307 -8.37 1.82 3.52
N TRP A 308 -8.90 1.43 4.68
CA TRP A 308 -8.90 2.23 5.92
C TRP A 308 -7.54 2.72 6.41
N SER A 309 -6.47 1.99 6.12
CA SER A 309 -5.13 2.33 6.61
C SER A 309 -4.38 3.34 5.73
N LYS A 310 -4.96 3.75 4.59
CA LYS A 310 -4.32 4.63 3.61
C LYS A 310 -4.89 6.04 3.66
N GLN A 311 -4.32 6.93 2.84
CA GLN A 311 -4.87 8.29 2.74
C GLN A 311 -6.23 8.27 2.07
N PHE A 312 -7.06 9.24 2.43
CA PHE A 312 -8.36 9.48 1.83
C PHE A 312 -8.29 10.69 0.91
N PRO A 313 -9.10 10.73 -0.17
CA PRO A 313 -9.19 11.92 -0.99
C PRO A 313 -9.74 13.10 -0.21
N THR A 314 -9.49 14.32 -0.69
CA THR A 314 -9.99 15.52 -0.02
C THR A 314 -11.52 15.50 0.05
N GLY A 315 -12.09 15.70 1.25
CA GLY A 315 -13.54 15.67 1.46
C GLY A 315 -14.19 14.28 1.47
N ALA A 316 -13.41 13.19 1.52
CA ALA A 316 -13.92 11.83 1.37
C ALA A 316 -15.00 11.38 2.37
N THR A 317 -15.09 11.99 3.55
CA THR A 317 -15.94 11.48 4.64
C THR A 317 -17.39 11.26 4.21
N ALA A 318 -17.96 12.11 3.35
CA ALA A 318 -19.33 11.95 2.88
C ALA A 318 -19.55 10.74 1.95
N GLY A 319 -18.52 10.29 1.22
CA GLY A 319 -18.62 9.20 0.25
C GLY A 319 -18.19 7.82 0.77
N VAL A 320 -17.45 7.78 1.90
CA VAL A 320 -16.89 6.52 2.42
C VAL A 320 -18.00 5.53 2.77
N ALA A 321 -19.00 5.93 3.56
CA ALA A 321 -20.09 5.04 3.95
C ALA A 321 -20.82 4.42 2.74
N ALA A 322 -21.03 5.21 1.68
CA ALA A 322 -21.70 4.76 0.47
C ALA A 322 -20.97 3.60 -0.22
N SER A 323 -19.62 3.58 -0.21
CA SER A 323 -18.83 2.49 -0.82
C SER A 323 -19.01 1.13 -0.12
N PHE A 324 -19.39 1.14 1.15
CA PHE A 324 -19.67 -0.08 1.93
C PHE A 324 -21.15 -0.49 1.89
N GLY A 325 -22.01 0.31 1.26
CA GLY A 325 -23.44 0.04 1.10
C GLY A 325 -24.14 -0.26 2.43
N GLY A 326 -25.04 -1.24 2.44
CA GLY A 326 -25.81 -1.63 3.63
C GLY A 326 -24.96 -2.19 4.79
N ASN A 327 -23.68 -2.49 4.58
CA ASN A 327 -22.82 -3.02 5.65
C ASN A 327 -22.56 -2.00 6.74
N VAL A 328 -22.57 -0.70 6.44
CA VAL A 328 -22.40 0.35 7.46
C VAL A 328 -23.59 0.38 8.40
N GLU A 329 -24.80 0.25 7.87
CA GLU A 329 -26.00 0.19 8.71
C GLU A 329 -26.03 -1.07 9.57
N ARG A 330 -25.67 -2.23 8.99
CA ARG A 330 -25.51 -3.47 9.77
C ARG A 330 -24.49 -3.29 10.88
N PHE A 331 -23.31 -2.76 10.56
CA PHE A 331 -22.26 -2.49 11.54
C PHE A 331 -22.76 -1.59 12.69
N LYS A 332 -23.43 -0.48 12.36
CA LYS A 332 -23.98 0.45 13.36
C LYS A 332 -25.04 -0.20 14.24
N ALA A 333 -25.97 -0.95 13.63
CA ALA A 333 -27.03 -1.67 14.34
C ALA A 333 -26.44 -2.70 15.31
N THR A 334 -25.46 -3.49 14.86
CA THR A 334 -24.76 -4.47 15.69
C THR A 334 -24.00 -3.81 16.83
N ARG A 335 -23.25 -2.72 16.56
CA ARG A 335 -22.54 -1.97 17.61
C ARG A 335 -23.50 -1.41 18.66
N ALA A 336 -24.64 -0.87 18.23
CA ALA A 336 -25.66 -0.35 19.13
C ALA A 336 -26.30 -1.46 19.98
N ALA A 337 -26.67 -2.58 19.36
CA ALA A 337 -27.26 -3.74 20.04
C ALA A 337 -26.31 -4.37 21.06
N ALA A 338 -25.00 -4.38 20.77
CA ALA A 338 -23.98 -4.86 21.70
C ALA A 338 -23.76 -3.93 22.92
N GLY A 339 -24.22 -2.67 22.85
CA GLY A 339 -24.12 -1.70 23.93
C GLY A 339 -22.67 -1.35 24.31
N VAL A 340 -21.72 -1.45 23.39
CA VAL A 340 -20.28 -1.32 23.69
C VAL A 340 -19.81 0.13 23.79
N ASP A 341 -20.51 1.07 23.15
CA ASP A 341 -20.11 2.48 23.14
C ASP A 341 -21.29 3.39 22.84
N ALA A 342 -22.31 3.32 23.71
CA ALA A 342 -23.49 4.20 23.66
C ALA A 342 -23.17 5.70 23.60
N PRO A 343 -22.16 6.24 24.33
CA PRO A 343 -21.81 7.66 24.26
C PRO A 343 -20.95 8.05 23.05
N ASN A 344 -20.60 7.10 22.18
CA ASN A 344 -19.65 7.29 21.07
C ASN A 344 -18.28 7.82 21.53
N MET A 345 -17.81 7.37 22.69
CA MET A 345 -16.50 7.70 23.26
C MET A 345 -15.34 7.35 22.30
N PHE A 346 -15.47 6.28 21.53
CA PHE A 346 -14.42 5.81 20.62
C PHE A 346 -14.63 6.25 19.15
N VAL A 347 -15.50 7.22 18.91
CA VAL A 347 -15.77 7.75 17.56
C VAL A 347 -15.23 9.18 17.44
N ASN A 348 -14.10 9.35 16.75
CA ASN A 348 -13.62 10.71 16.45
C ASN A 348 -14.45 11.37 15.33
N ASN A 349 -14.31 12.69 15.15
CA ASN A 349 -15.07 13.45 14.15
C ASN A 349 -14.89 12.91 12.72
N TRP A 350 -13.72 12.39 12.39
CA TRP A 350 -13.46 11.83 11.07
C TRP A 350 -14.26 10.54 10.86
N LEU A 351 -14.26 9.62 11.83
CA LEU A 351 -15.05 8.38 11.81
C LEU A 351 -16.54 8.66 11.83
N ALA A 352 -16.98 9.66 12.60
CA ALA A 352 -18.37 10.12 12.62
C ALA A 352 -18.83 10.51 11.21
N GLY A 353 -18.02 11.33 10.52
CA GLY A 353 -18.28 11.70 9.12
C GLY A 353 -18.23 10.49 8.18
N ALA A 354 -17.17 9.67 8.26
CA ALA A 354 -16.92 8.56 7.35
C ALA A 354 -17.97 7.44 7.43
N LEU A 355 -18.54 7.20 8.61
CA LEU A 355 -19.54 6.15 8.87
C LEU A 355 -20.97 6.69 9.05
N ALA A 356 -21.17 8.00 8.87
CA ALA A 356 -22.43 8.69 9.18
C ALA A 356 -22.96 8.32 10.58
N MET A 357 -22.08 8.41 11.58
CA MET A 357 -22.40 8.21 12.99
C MET A 357 -22.52 9.55 13.72
N PRO A 358 -23.28 9.63 14.83
CA PRO A 358 -23.26 10.83 15.66
C PRO A 358 -21.85 11.11 16.15
N GLU A 359 -21.46 12.39 16.19
CA GLU A 359 -20.17 12.80 16.76
C GLU A 359 -20.01 12.32 18.20
N ALA A 360 -18.77 12.09 18.64
CA ALA A 360 -18.49 11.83 20.05
C ALA A 360 -19.14 12.92 20.90
N ILE A 361 -19.84 12.49 21.96
CA ILE A 361 -20.15 13.39 23.05
C ILE A 361 -18.79 13.77 23.63
N ARG A 362 -18.30 14.98 23.32
CA ARG A 362 -17.15 15.55 24.01
C ARG A 362 -17.53 15.49 25.49
N ALA A 363 -16.79 14.71 26.27
CA ALA A 363 -16.88 14.80 27.71
C ALA A 363 -16.68 16.27 28.05
N THR A 364 -17.76 16.96 28.42
CA THR A 364 -17.76 18.36 28.84
C THR A 364 -17.03 18.53 30.18
N GLY A 365 -16.57 17.44 30.79
CA GLY A 365 -15.68 17.42 31.92
C GLY A 365 -14.23 17.56 31.49
N ALA A 366 -13.60 18.64 31.91
CA ALA A 366 -12.15 18.80 31.93
C ALA A 366 -11.48 17.52 32.48
N VAL A 367 -10.87 16.73 31.61
CA VAL A 367 -9.85 15.78 32.03
C VAL A 367 -8.73 16.64 32.59
N ARG A 368 -8.61 16.71 33.92
CA ARG A 368 -7.48 17.33 34.60
C ARG A 368 -6.21 16.78 33.97
N ARG A 369 -5.44 17.65 33.33
CA ARG A 369 -4.11 17.39 32.76
C ARG A 369 -3.04 17.25 33.85
N ASP A 370 -3.43 16.75 35.01
CA ASP A 370 -2.59 16.74 36.20
C ASP A 370 -1.98 15.34 36.31
N GLY A 371 -1.13 14.95 35.36
CA GLY A 371 -0.51 13.62 35.45
C GLY A 371 0.46 13.15 34.38
N ALA A 372 0.60 13.82 33.23
CA ALA A 372 1.52 13.32 32.19
C ALA A 372 2.31 14.42 31.46
N PRO A 373 3.40 14.95 32.06
CA PRO A 373 4.50 15.50 31.27
C PRO A 373 5.85 14.81 31.52
N VAL A 374 5.97 13.85 32.44
CA VAL A 374 7.30 13.33 32.84
C VAL A 374 7.90 12.37 31.79
N ALA A 375 7.08 11.58 31.08
CA ALA A 375 7.59 10.61 30.11
C ALA A 375 8.10 11.26 28.82
N LEU A 376 7.41 12.29 28.30
CA LEU A 376 7.78 12.95 27.04
C LEU A 376 9.02 13.83 27.19
N ALA A 377 9.15 14.54 28.33
CA ALA A 377 10.32 15.35 28.63
C ALA A 377 11.58 14.50 28.87
N ARG A 378 11.43 13.32 29.50
CA ARG A 378 12.54 12.38 29.72
C ARG A 378 13.01 11.74 28.41
N MET A 379 12.09 11.41 27.51
CA MET A 379 12.42 10.91 26.16
C MET A 379 13.13 11.96 25.28
N GLN A 380 12.83 13.24 25.47
CA GLN A 380 13.48 14.35 24.76
C GLN A 380 14.85 14.69 25.36
N ALA A 381 15.04 14.55 26.68
CA ALA A 381 16.31 14.78 27.36
C ALA A 381 17.35 13.67 27.11
N GLU A 382 16.92 12.42 26.87
CA GLU A 382 17.82 11.29 26.56
C GLU A 382 18.31 11.27 25.10
N ARG A 383 17.74 12.12 24.22
CA ARG A 383 18.25 12.36 22.86
C ARG A 383 19.40 13.38 22.85
N GLY A 384 20.38 13.12 23.70
CA GLY A 384 21.61 13.89 23.86
C GLY A 384 22.28 14.19 22.52
N VAL A 385 22.51 15.49 22.32
CA VAL A 385 23.15 16.11 21.17
C VAL A 385 24.63 15.76 21.18
N ALA A 386 24.96 14.62 20.58
CA ALA A 386 26.29 14.34 20.09
C ALA A 386 26.14 13.67 18.72
N SER A 387 26.59 14.38 17.69
CA SER A 387 26.74 13.98 16.28
C SER A 387 25.68 14.41 15.25
N ALA A 388 24.57 15.08 15.59
CA ALA A 388 23.62 15.53 14.55
C ALA A 388 24.25 16.45 13.48
N ALA A 389 25.24 17.27 13.84
CA ALA A 389 25.97 18.12 12.90
C ALA A 389 27.02 17.36 12.07
N ALA A 390 27.72 16.40 12.69
CA ALA A 390 28.70 15.55 12.01
C ALA A 390 28.01 14.57 11.03
N TRP A 391 26.89 13.99 11.44
CA TRP A 391 26.03 13.17 10.60
C TRP A 391 25.43 13.96 9.44
N ARG A 392 24.91 15.18 9.67
CA ARG A 392 24.43 16.03 8.58
C ARG A 392 25.53 16.37 7.58
N ARG A 393 26.75 16.67 8.03
CA ARG A 393 27.88 16.96 7.12
C ARG A 393 28.30 15.71 6.32
N ALA A 394 28.36 14.55 6.95
CA ALA A 394 28.70 13.29 6.28
C ALA A 394 27.62 12.87 5.26
N THR A 395 26.34 13.00 5.60
CA THR A 395 25.24 12.66 4.68
C THR A 395 25.12 13.66 3.53
N THR A 396 25.33 14.95 3.77
CA THR A 396 25.38 15.96 2.71
C THR A 396 26.55 15.71 1.75
N LEU A 397 27.75 15.42 2.26
CA LEU A 397 28.92 15.14 1.42
C LEU A 397 28.72 13.87 0.57
N PHE A 398 28.18 12.81 1.17
CA PHE A 398 27.91 11.56 0.45
C PHE A 398 26.80 11.72 -0.60
N ALA A 399 25.72 12.43 -0.28
CA ALA A 399 24.67 12.73 -1.25
C ALA A 399 25.18 13.58 -2.42
N TRP A 400 26.10 14.51 -2.17
CA TRP A 400 26.81 15.23 -3.22
C TRP A 400 27.65 14.30 -4.11
N VAL A 401 28.38 13.35 -3.51
CA VAL A 401 29.15 12.36 -4.29
C VAL A 401 28.23 11.49 -5.15
N VAL A 402 27.11 11.00 -4.61
CA VAL A 402 26.14 10.22 -5.38
C VAL A 402 25.50 11.06 -6.48
N ALA A 403 25.09 12.30 -6.19
CA ALA A 403 24.53 13.21 -7.18
C ALA A 403 25.53 13.51 -8.30
N VAL A 404 26.80 13.73 -7.97
CA VAL A 404 27.88 13.91 -8.96
C VAL A 404 28.09 12.65 -9.78
N LEU A 405 28.09 11.46 -9.18
CA LEU A 405 28.23 10.20 -9.91
C LEU A 405 27.05 9.95 -10.86
N VAL A 406 25.83 10.25 -10.44
CA VAL A 406 24.63 10.18 -11.30
C VAL A 406 24.71 11.21 -12.43
N LEU A 407 25.15 12.44 -12.14
CA LEU A 407 25.32 13.49 -13.15
C LEU A 407 26.41 13.12 -14.17
N VAL A 408 27.53 12.57 -13.69
CA VAL A 408 28.64 12.09 -14.55
C VAL A 408 28.17 10.92 -15.41
N ALA A 409 27.41 9.97 -14.86
CA ALA A 409 26.84 8.87 -15.65
C ALA A 409 25.86 9.38 -16.72
N ALA A 410 25.00 10.35 -16.37
CA ALA A 410 24.06 10.97 -17.29
C ALA A 410 24.75 11.78 -18.41
N LEU A 411 25.88 12.43 -18.10
CA LEU A 411 26.69 13.16 -19.08
C LEU A 411 27.56 12.24 -19.95
N ALA A 412 28.04 11.12 -19.39
CA ALA A 412 28.80 10.12 -20.13
C ALA A 412 27.94 9.37 -21.15
N GLY A 413 26.64 9.20 -20.90
CA GLY A 413 25.68 8.62 -21.85
C GLY A 413 25.23 9.55 -22.99
N ARG A 414 25.78 10.78 -23.10
CA ARG A 414 25.52 11.73 -24.19
C ARG A 414 26.68 11.87 -25.18
N ARG A 415 27.67 10.97 -25.13
CA ARG A 415 28.71 10.78 -26.15
C ARG A 415 28.53 9.42 -26.78
#